data_AF-W4VP96-F1
#
_entry.id   AF-W4VP96-F1
#
_cell.length_a   1.000
_cell.length_b   1.000
_cell.length_c   1.000
_cell.angle_alpha   90.00
_cell.angle_beta   90.00
_cell.angle_gamma   90.00
#
_symmetry.space_group_name_H-M   'P 1'
#
loop_
_entity.id
_entity.type
_entity.pdbx_description
1 polymer ?
#
loop_
_entity_poly.entity_id
_entity_poly.type
_entity_poly.pdbx_seq_one_letter_code
_entity_poly.pdbx_strand_id
1 'polypeptide(L)'
;MNKQQEIIDIALKLFSKNGFNETSVQVIAENAGISKGGFYSYFASKTDLMIVMIENYHKKIIDRTIEIDSIYFQNNDLATYIEWELKTWIEHQPFFNVLFKEFSPKKDATVTQKMEQLRTTLENHHRDILYRVLGKAYEIFFSDLSIILEGIMKEYLVYMTIHQQDINAKQLSEWIASLLNTIVKEIRNKKPLIQKEQEITWEQLIIDIQDKIIEMKSDNHLKLLEALQIVKNEIVHDSAYSLTAEAFLYYLKREKTIHSQVLMLERLCKQLGGQ
;
A
#
# COMPACT_ATOMS: atom_id res chain seq x y z
N MET A 1 -27.75 5.58 -7.64
CA MET A 1 -26.53 4.74 -7.75
C MET A 1 -26.01 4.85 -9.17
N ASN A 2 -24.68 4.89 -9.36
CA ASN A 2 -24.05 4.92 -10.68
C ASN A 2 -24.22 3.54 -11.36
N LYS A 3 -24.59 3.50 -12.64
CA LYS A 3 -24.80 2.25 -13.39
C LYS A 3 -23.55 1.38 -13.44
N GLN A 4 -22.37 1.99 -13.51
CA GLN A 4 -21.09 1.29 -13.44
C GLN A 4 -20.94 0.51 -12.12
N GLN A 5 -21.34 1.11 -10.99
CA GLN A 5 -21.28 0.45 -9.67
C GLN A 5 -22.29 -0.70 -9.58
N GLU A 6 -23.49 -0.54 -10.15
CA GLU A 6 -24.49 -1.61 -10.20
C GLU A 6 -23.96 -2.84 -10.97
N ILE A 7 -23.29 -2.62 -12.11
CA ILE A 7 -22.66 -3.70 -12.88
C ILE A 7 -21.56 -4.39 -12.06
N ILE A 8 -20.75 -3.63 -11.34
CA ILE A 8 -19.71 -4.16 -10.44
C ILE A 8 -20.34 -5.05 -9.36
N ASP A 9 -21.37 -4.57 -8.66
CA ASP A 9 -21.99 -5.32 -7.56
C ASP A 9 -22.63 -6.63 -8.06
N ILE A 10 -23.25 -6.60 -9.25
CA ILE A 10 -23.84 -7.78 -9.90
C ILE A 10 -22.75 -8.75 -10.34
N ALA A 11 -21.70 -8.27 -11.00
CA ALA A 11 -20.59 -9.09 -11.43
C ALA A 11 -19.92 -9.77 -10.24
N LEU A 12 -19.71 -9.05 -9.12
CA LEU A 12 -19.13 -9.62 -7.92
C LEU A 12 -19.97 -10.78 -7.38
N LYS A 13 -21.30 -10.59 -7.26
CA LYS A 13 -22.22 -11.66 -6.82
C LYS A 13 -22.15 -12.89 -7.74
N LEU A 14 -22.11 -12.68 -9.06
CA LEU A 14 -22.01 -13.75 -10.04
C LEU A 14 -20.66 -14.47 -9.95
N PHE A 15 -19.56 -13.74 -9.79
CA PHE A 15 -18.23 -14.32 -9.62
C PHE A 15 -18.12 -15.12 -8.32
N SER A 16 -18.65 -14.62 -7.20
CA SER A 16 -18.65 -15.36 -5.93
C SER A 16 -19.46 -16.66 -6.01
N LYS A 17 -20.55 -16.67 -6.79
CA LYS A 17 -21.43 -17.85 -6.95
C LYS A 17 -20.90 -18.87 -7.95
N ASN A 18 -20.46 -18.41 -9.13
CA ASN A 18 -20.19 -19.27 -10.28
C ASN A 18 -18.68 -19.39 -10.60
N GLY A 19 -17.85 -18.51 -10.04
CA GLY A 19 -16.45 -18.34 -10.44
C GLY A 19 -16.28 -17.28 -11.53
N PHE A 20 -15.08 -16.69 -11.59
CA PHE A 20 -14.77 -15.64 -12.56
C PHE A 20 -14.81 -16.18 -13.98
N ASN A 21 -14.20 -17.34 -14.25
CA ASN A 21 -14.10 -17.89 -15.62
C ASN A 21 -15.46 -18.29 -16.18
N GLU A 22 -16.31 -18.94 -15.37
CA GLU A 22 -17.63 -19.44 -15.75
C GLU A 22 -18.69 -18.35 -15.94
N THR A 23 -18.44 -17.14 -15.42
CA THR A 23 -19.37 -16.02 -15.59
C THR A 23 -19.10 -15.29 -16.91
N SER A 24 -20.08 -15.29 -17.83
CA SER A 24 -19.96 -14.60 -19.12
C SER A 24 -20.41 -13.13 -19.03
N VAL A 25 -19.88 -12.28 -19.92
CA VAL A 25 -20.32 -10.87 -20.05
C VAL A 25 -21.81 -10.78 -20.37
N GLN A 26 -22.35 -11.74 -21.14
CA GLN A 26 -23.77 -11.80 -21.46
C GLN A 26 -24.62 -11.95 -20.19
N VAL A 27 -24.25 -12.88 -19.31
CA VAL A 27 -24.97 -13.12 -18.05
C VAL A 27 -24.90 -11.88 -17.14
N ILE A 28 -23.73 -11.22 -17.07
CA ILE A 28 -23.60 -9.97 -16.29
C ILE A 28 -24.52 -8.88 -16.85
N ALA A 29 -24.51 -8.68 -18.17
CA ALA A 29 -25.32 -7.67 -18.83
C ALA A 29 -26.83 -7.90 -18.63
N GLU A 30 -27.29 -9.15 -18.80
CA GLU A 30 -28.68 -9.55 -18.56
C GLU A 30 -29.12 -9.28 -17.12
N ASN A 31 -28.30 -9.66 -16.13
CA ASN A 31 -28.60 -9.42 -14.72
C ASN A 31 -28.56 -7.93 -14.36
N ALA A 32 -27.74 -7.13 -15.06
CA ALA A 32 -27.67 -5.69 -14.92
C ALA A 32 -28.74 -4.94 -15.75
N GLY A 33 -29.62 -5.64 -16.48
CA GLY A 33 -30.65 -5.02 -17.31
C GLY A 33 -30.09 -4.15 -18.44
N ILE A 34 -28.93 -4.49 -18.98
CA ILE A 34 -28.28 -3.80 -20.11
C ILE A 34 -28.00 -4.77 -21.25
N SER A 35 -27.76 -4.22 -22.44
CA SER A 35 -27.28 -5.04 -23.57
C SER A 35 -25.81 -5.41 -23.38
N LYS A 36 -25.35 -6.44 -24.08
CA LYS A 36 -23.92 -6.78 -24.14
C LYS A 36 -23.07 -5.61 -24.65
N GLY A 37 -23.56 -4.86 -25.64
CA GLY A 37 -22.91 -3.63 -26.10
C GLY A 37 -22.87 -2.53 -25.02
N GLY A 38 -23.92 -2.43 -24.21
CA GLY A 38 -23.97 -1.55 -23.04
C GLY A 38 -22.99 -1.92 -21.94
N PHE A 39 -22.63 -3.20 -21.78
CA PHE A 39 -21.51 -3.56 -20.88
C PHE A 39 -20.19 -2.98 -21.41
N TYR A 40 -19.94 -3.14 -22.71
CA TYR A 40 -18.70 -2.68 -23.34
C TYR A 40 -18.55 -1.15 -23.42
N SER A 41 -19.62 -0.38 -23.16
CA SER A 41 -19.50 1.07 -22.95
C SER A 41 -18.94 1.45 -21.58
N TYR A 42 -18.93 0.53 -20.61
CA TYR A 42 -18.36 0.76 -19.26
C TYR A 42 -17.04 0.04 -19.05
N PHE A 43 -16.88 -1.17 -19.61
CA PHE A 43 -15.71 -2.01 -19.39
C PHE A 43 -15.25 -2.65 -20.69
N ALA A 44 -13.97 -2.56 -21.01
CA ALA A 44 -13.41 -3.13 -22.23
C ALA A 44 -13.48 -4.67 -22.22
N SER A 45 -13.42 -5.28 -21.03
CA SER A 45 -13.48 -6.73 -20.85
C SER A 45 -13.94 -7.12 -19.44
N LYS A 46 -14.13 -8.43 -19.21
CA LYS A 46 -14.38 -8.98 -17.87
C LYS A 46 -13.17 -8.78 -16.94
N THR A 47 -11.95 -8.85 -17.48
CA THR A 47 -10.71 -8.58 -16.74
C THR A 47 -10.59 -7.10 -16.39
N ASP A 48 -10.96 -6.21 -17.32
CA ASP A 48 -11.00 -4.76 -17.08
C ASP A 48 -11.96 -4.40 -15.93
N LEU A 49 -13.15 -5.02 -15.92
CA LEU A 49 -14.07 -4.90 -14.79
C LEU A 49 -13.43 -5.36 -13.46
N MET A 50 -12.65 -6.45 -13.45
CA MET A 50 -11.93 -6.90 -12.26
C MET A 50 -10.85 -5.90 -11.83
N ILE A 51 -10.13 -5.30 -12.77
CA ILE A 51 -9.14 -4.25 -12.47
C ILE A 51 -9.82 -3.06 -11.80
N VAL A 52 -10.95 -2.59 -12.35
CA VAL A 52 -11.74 -1.49 -11.76
C VAL A 52 -12.27 -1.87 -10.36
N MET A 53 -12.65 -3.13 -10.12
CA MET A 53 -13.00 -3.60 -8.77
C MET A 53 -11.84 -3.47 -7.78
N ILE A 54 -10.62 -3.88 -8.18
CA ILE A 54 -9.42 -3.79 -7.35
C ILE A 54 -9.08 -2.32 -7.07
N GLU A 55 -9.14 -1.45 -8.08
CA GLU A 55 -8.88 -0.02 -7.93
C GLU A 55 -9.90 0.67 -7.01
N ASN A 56 -11.19 0.35 -7.16
CA ASN A 56 -12.23 0.86 -6.28
C ASN A 56 -12.03 0.41 -4.84
N TYR A 57 -11.59 -0.84 -4.63
CA TYR A 57 -11.29 -1.35 -3.31
C TYR A 57 -10.03 -0.70 -2.71
N HIS A 58 -8.97 -0.56 -3.51
CA HIS A 58 -7.74 0.10 -3.11
C HIS A 58 -7.98 1.56 -2.71
N LYS A 59 -8.76 2.30 -3.52
CA LYS A 59 -9.19 3.66 -3.19
C LYS A 59 -9.98 3.72 -1.89
N LYS A 60 -10.91 2.79 -1.65
CA LYS A 60 -11.67 2.72 -0.38
C LYS A 60 -10.77 2.50 0.83
N ILE A 61 -9.72 1.69 0.71
CA ILE A 61 -8.74 1.54 1.79
C ILE A 61 -8.03 2.87 2.05
N ILE A 62 -7.51 3.52 1.01
CA ILE A 62 -6.80 4.80 1.14
C ILE A 62 -7.72 5.87 1.77
N ASP A 63 -8.93 6.03 1.25
CA ASP A 63 -9.90 7.01 1.73
C ASP A 63 -10.28 6.73 3.20
N ARG A 64 -10.51 5.46 3.57
CA ARG A 64 -10.81 5.08 4.96
C ARG A 64 -9.61 5.26 5.89
N THR A 65 -8.39 4.96 5.45
CA THR A 65 -7.16 5.20 6.23
C THR A 65 -7.06 6.67 6.65
N ILE A 66 -7.38 7.60 5.74
CA ILE A 66 -7.38 9.05 6.03
C ILE A 66 -8.48 9.43 7.03
N GLU A 67 -9.68 8.85 6.91
CA GLU A 67 -10.78 9.11 7.84
C GLU A 67 -10.46 8.60 9.27
N ILE A 68 -9.82 7.46 9.41
CA ILE A 68 -9.51 6.83 10.71
C ILE A 68 -8.43 7.60 11.46
N ASP A 69 -7.44 8.15 10.74
CA ASP A 69 -6.43 9.05 11.30
C ASP A 69 -7.06 10.24 12.04
N SER A 70 -8.24 10.69 11.61
CA SER A 70 -8.97 11.79 12.25
C SER A 70 -9.88 11.39 13.41
N ILE A 71 -10.40 10.15 13.47
CA ILE A 71 -11.46 9.72 14.40
C ILE A 71 -10.95 8.76 15.49
N TYR A 72 -10.06 7.81 15.17
CA TYR A 72 -9.79 6.65 16.05
C TYR A 72 -8.38 6.64 16.65
N PHE A 73 -7.40 7.32 16.04
CA PHE A 73 -6.00 7.23 16.46
C PHE A 73 -5.53 8.22 17.52
N GLN A 74 -6.44 8.91 18.22
CA GLN A 74 -6.06 9.75 19.37
C GLN A 74 -5.34 8.96 20.48
N ASN A 75 -5.57 7.63 20.55
CA ASN A 75 -5.04 6.78 21.61
C ASN A 75 -3.93 5.80 21.18
N ASN A 76 -3.51 5.80 19.90
CA ASN A 76 -2.52 4.84 19.36
C ASN A 76 -2.81 3.37 19.76
N ASP A 77 -4.07 2.96 19.72
CA ASP A 77 -4.47 1.60 20.14
C ASP A 77 -4.45 0.62 18.96
N LEU A 78 -3.60 -0.41 19.09
CA LEU A 78 -3.45 -1.47 18.10
C LEU A 78 -4.73 -2.32 17.96
N ALA A 79 -5.47 -2.56 19.05
CA ALA A 79 -6.70 -3.36 18.97
C ALA A 79 -7.76 -2.65 18.12
N THR A 80 -7.97 -1.36 18.35
CA THR A 80 -8.89 -0.53 17.55
C THR A 80 -8.53 -0.55 16.06
N TYR A 81 -7.24 -0.46 15.71
CA TYR A 81 -6.79 -0.58 14.32
C TYR A 81 -7.15 -1.94 13.71
N ILE A 82 -6.79 -3.03 14.39
CA ILE A 82 -7.05 -4.39 13.92
C ILE A 82 -8.55 -4.64 13.80
N GLU A 83 -9.38 -4.12 14.72
CA GLU A 83 -10.84 -4.24 14.65
C GLU A 83 -11.38 -3.62 13.36
N TRP A 84 -10.91 -2.42 13.03
CA TRP A 84 -11.30 -1.74 11.80
C TRP A 84 -10.90 -2.54 10.56
N GLU A 85 -9.67 -3.06 10.53
CA GLU A 85 -9.17 -3.79 9.38
C GLU A 85 -9.93 -5.11 9.19
N LEU A 86 -10.19 -5.83 10.28
CA LEU A 86 -11.03 -7.03 10.28
C LEU A 86 -12.44 -6.74 9.76
N LYS A 87 -13.09 -5.66 10.22
CA LYS A 87 -14.42 -5.27 9.72
C LYS A 87 -14.40 -4.96 8.23
N THR A 88 -13.40 -4.21 7.77
CA THR A 88 -13.22 -3.89 6.35
C THR A 88 -13.06 -5.16 5.52
N TRP A 89 -12.28 -6.12 6.01
CA TRP A 89 -12.13 -7.42 5.37
C TRP A 89 -13.43 -8.23 5.32
N ILE A 90 -14.17 -8.31 6.43
CA ILE A 90 -15.43 -9.03 6.54
C ILE A 90 -16.47 -8.42 5.57
N GLU A 91 -16.57 -7.09 5.52
CA GLU A 91 -17.45 -6.36 4.58
C GLU A 91 -17.14 -6.70 3.11
N HIS A 92 -15.86 -6.90 2.79
CA HIS A 92 -15.37 -7.11 1.43
C HIS A 92 -14.98 -8.57 1.13
N GLN A 93 -15.32 -9.51 2.01
CA GLN A 93 -14.92 -10.91 1.91
C GLN A 93 -15.31 -11.60 0.57
N PRO A 94 -16.51 -11.34 -0.02
CA PRO A 94 -16.86 -11.92 -1.32
C PRO A 94 -15.90 -11.51 -2.45
N PHE A 95 -15.37 -10.28 -2.41
CA PHE A 95 -14.39 -9.78 -3.38
C PHE A 95 -13.06 -10.50 -3.24
N PHE A 96 -12.52 -10.58 -2.03
CA PHE A 96 -11.26 -11.26 -1.79
C PHE A 96 -11.32 -12.75 -2.11
N ASN A 97 -12.43 -13.42 -1.82
CA ASN A 97 -12.61 -14.82 -2.18
C ASN A 97 -12.49 -15.06 -3.69
N VAL A 98 -13.15 -14.21 -4.49
CA VAL A 98 -13.03 -14.28 -5.96
C VAL A 98 -11.60 -14.02 -6.39
N LEU A 99 -10.99 -12.97 -5.84
CA LEU A 99 -9.64 -12.54 -6.19
C LEU A 99 -8.59 -13.63 -5.91
N PHE A 100 -8.57 -14.19 -4.69
CA PHE A 100 -7.59 -15.23 -4.32
C PHE A 100 -7.85 -16.58 -4.96
N LYS A 101 -9.12 -16.95 -5.21
CA LYS A 101 -9.46 -18.23 -5.85
C LYS A 101 -9.15 -18.23 -7.35
N GLU A 102 -9.40 -17.11 -8.02
CA GLU A 102 -9.39 -17.05 -9.49
C GLU A 102 -8.09 -16.45 -10.06
N PHE A 103 -7.38 -15.64 -9.29
CA PHE A 103 -6.17 -14.92 -9.71
C PHE A 103 -4.97 -15.28 -8.83
N SER A 104 -4.47 -16.52 -8.99
CA SER A 104 -3.18 -16.89 -8.41
C SER A 104 -2.08 -15.96 -8.94
N PRO A 105 -1.01 -15.71 -8.15
CA PRO A 105 0.10 -14.86 -8.58
C PRO A 105 0.59 -15.25 -9.98
N LYS A 106 0.87 -14.24 -10.82
CA LYS A 106 1.40 -14.39 -12.19
C LYS A 106 0.43 -14.96 -13.24
N LYS A 107 -0.85 -15.17 -12.91
CA LYS A 107 -1.86 -15.61 -13.89
C LYS A 107 -2.25 -14.50 -14.89
N ASP A 108 -2.32 -13.27 -14.40
CA ASP A 108 -2.54 -12.06 -15.21
C ASP A 108 -1.61 -10.96 -14.67
N ALA A 109 -0.78 -10.38 -15.55
CA ALA A 109 0.25 -9.43 -15.15
C ALA A 109 -0.33 -8.13 -14.56
N THR A 110 -1.42 -7.63 -15.15
CA THR A 110 -2.07 -6.38 -14.73
C THR A 110 -2.78 -6.55 -13.40
N VAL A 111 -3.52 -7.65 -13.24
CA VAL A 111 -4.14 -7.99 -11.95
C VAL A 111 -3.08 -8.22 -10.88
N THR A 112 -1.99 -8.93 -11.21
CA THR A 112 -0.88 -9.15 -10.28
C THR A 112 -0.25 -7.82 -9.84
N GLN A 113 -0.03 -6.88 -10.77
CA GLN A 113 0.51 -5.56 -10.45
C GLN A 113 -0.43 -4.77 -9.53
N LYS A 114 -1.73 -4.76 -9.80
CA LYS A 114 -2.73 -4.07 -8.97
C LYS A 114 -2.82 -4.67 -7.57
N MET A 115 -2.71 -5.99 -7.47
CA MET A 115 -2.63 -6.70 -6.18
C MET A 115 -1.37 -6.33 -5.40
N GLU A 116 -0.22 -6.21 -6.07
CA GLU A 116 1.01 -5.78 -5.40
C GLU A 116 0.89 -4.34 -4.90
N GLN A 117 0.31 -3.43 -5.69
CA GLN A 117 0.05 -2.04 -5.26
C GLN A 117 -0.86 -1.98 -4.01
N LEU A 118 -1.92 -2.78 -4.00
CA LEU A 118 -2.81 -2.92 -2.86
C LEU A 118 -2.05 -3.44 -1.63
N ARG A 119 -1.22 -4.47 -1.81
CA ARG A 119 -0.39 -5.06 -0.75
C ARG A 119 0.60 -4.04 -0.19
N THR A 120 1.35 -3.34 -1.03
CA THR A 120 2.29 -2.29 -0.60
C THR A 120 1.60 -1.21 0.21
N THR A 121 0.39 -0.82 -0.19
CA THR A 121 -0.40 0.19 0.54
C THR A 121 -0.78 -0.28 1.93
N LEU A 122 -1.24 -1.53 2.06
CA LEU A 122 -1.57 -2.14 3.36
C LEU A 122 -0.32 -2.30 4.23
N GLU A 123 0.80 -2.78 3.66
CA GLU A 123 2.07 -2.93 4.37
C GLU A 123 2.59 -1.59 4.91
N ASN A 124 2.46 -0.50 4.13
CA ASN A 124 2.83 0.83 4.57
C ASN A 124 1.92 1.33 5.69
N HIS A 125 0.61 1.09 5.58
CA HIS A 125 -0.32 1.45 6.64
C HIS A 125 -0.02 0.70 7.96
N HIS A 126 0.25 -0.61 7.88
CA HIS A 126 0.72 -1.40 9.03
C HIS A 126 1.96 -0.79 9.67
N ARG A 127 2.95 -0.41 8.85
CA ARG A 127 4.19 0.19 9.33
C ARG A 127 3.93 1.50 10.08
N ASP A 128 3.08 2.37 9.53
CA ASP A 128 2.74 3.65 10.14
C ASP A 128 2.04 3.46 11.50
N ILE A 129 1.09 2.52 11.58
CA ILE A 129 0.43 2.21 12.84
C ILE A 129 1.41 1.62 13.85
N LEU A 130 2.24 0.66 13.45
CA LEU A 130 3.27 0.09 14.32
C LEU A 130 4.24 1.17 14.82
N TYR A 131 4.62 2.14 13.98
CA TYR A 131 5.42 3.28 14.40
C TYR A 131 4.72 4.13 15.45
N ARG A 132 3.44 4.45 15.26
CA ARG A 132 2.67 5.26 16.22
C ARG A 132 2.45 4.54 17.56
N VAL A 133 2.21 3.23 17.55
CA VAL A 133 1.95 2.44 18.77
C VAL A 133 3.24 2.08 19.51
N LEU A 134 4.27 1.63 18.80
CA LEU A 134 5.48 1.06 19.41
C LEU A 134 6.65 2.05 19.49
N GLY A 135 6.65 3.06 18.61
CA GLY A 135 7.70 4.05 18.49
C GLY A 135 8.95 3.56 17.72
N LYS A 136 9.85 4.51 17.45
CA LYS A 136 11.07 4.33 16.65
C LYS A 136 11.98 3.19 17.13
N ALA A 137 11.97 2.86 18.42
CA ALA A 137 12.82 1.81 18.99
C ALA A 137 12.59 0.42 18.38
N TYR A 138 11.44 0.19 17.74
CA TYR A 138 11.09 -1.08 17.09
C TYR A 138 11.10 -1.02 15.56
N GLU A 139 11.56 0.09 14.96
CA GLU A 139 11.48 0.33 13.51
C GLU A 139 12.12 -0.81 12.69
N ILE A 140 13.25 -1.34 13.18
CA ILE A 140 13.97 -2.44 12.55
C ILE A 140 13.15 -3.74 12.46
N PHE A 141 12.09 -3.88 13.27
CA PHE A 141 11.23 -5.06 13.34
C PHE A 141 9.88 -4.86 12.65
N PHE A 142 9.55 -3.68 12.12
CA PHE A 142 8.21 -3.45 11.56
C PHE A 142 7.88 -4.37 10.39
N SER A 143 8.85 -4.69 9.53
CA SER A 143 8.62 -5.66 8.45
C SER A 143 8.23 -7.03 8.99
N ASP A 144 8.93 -7.51 10.02
CA ASP A 144 8.63 -8.80 10.67
C ASP A 144 7.27 -8.76 11.38
N LEU A 145 6.99 -7.69 12.12
CA LEU A 145 5.75 -7.51 12.86
C LEU A 145 4.53 -7.36 11.95
N SER A 146 4.62 -6.63 10.84
CA SER A 146 3.55 -6.53 9.84
C SER A 146 3.23 -7.89 9.23
N ILE A 147 4.25 -8.69 8.88
CA ILE A 147 4.04 -10.03 8.31
C ILE A 147 3.40 -10.97 9.32
N ILE A 148 3.81 -10.90 10.59
CA ILE A 148 3.19 -11.68 11.66
C ILE A 148 1.71 -11.27 11.83
N LEU A 149 1.43 -9.96 11.88
CA LEU A 149 0.07 -9.43 12.00
C LEU A 149 -0.82 -9.92 10.85
N GLU A 150 -0.37 -9.72 9.62
CA GLU A 150 -1.05 -10.16 8.40
C GLU A 150 -1.29 -11.67 8.39
N GLY A 151 -0.29 -12.45 8.82
CA GLY A 151 -0.38 -13.91 8.91
C GLY A 151 -1.47 -14.36 9.90
N ILE A 152 -1.45 -13.81 11.12
CA ILE A 152 -2.44 -14.14 12.15
C ILE A 152 -3.84 -13.75 11.67
N MET A 153 -4.01 -12.52 11.19
CA MET A 153 -5.31 -12.02 10.71
C MET A 153 -5.85 -12.87 9.56
N LYS A 154 -5.03 -13.11 8.53
CA LYS A 154 -5.40 -13.89 7.36
C LYS A 154 -5.85 -15.30 7.75
N GLU A 155 -5.13 -15.96 8.66
CA GLU A 155 -5.48 -17.33 9.07
C GLU A 155 -6.83 -17.38 9.78
N TYR A 156 -7.13 -16.42 10.66
CA TYR A 156 -8.45 -16.34 11.29
C TYR A 156 -9.57 -16.07 10.27
N LEU A 157 -9.35 -15.18 9.30
CA LEU A 157 -10.33 -14.89 8.24
C LEU A 157 -10.58 -16.12 7.35
N VAL A 158 -9.54 -16.87 7.02
CA VAL A 158 -9.64 -18.14 6.28
C VAL A 158 -10.41 -19.18 7.10
N TYR A 159 -10.09 -19.33 8.38
CA TYR A 159 -10.79 -20.23 9.29
C TYR A 159 -12.29 -19.91 9.39
N MET A 160 -12.64 -18.63 9.62
CA MET A 160 -14.03 -18.14 9.66
C MET A 160 -14.76 -18.47 8.36
N THR A 161 -14.11 -18.28 7.21
CA THR A 161 -14.67 -18.57 5.88
C THR A 161 -14.94 -20.06 5.67
N ILE A 162 -13.97 -20.92 6.00
CA ILE A 162 -14.09 -22.38 5.78
C ILE A 162 -15.14 -22.99 6.72
N HIS A 163 -15.13 -22.59 7.98
CA HIS A 163 -16.01 -23.16 9.01
C HIS A 163 -17.35 -22.44 9.15
N GLN A 164 -17.60 -21.38 8.36
CA GLN A 164 -18.80 -20.54 8.45
C GLN A 164 -19.03 -20.03 9.88
N GLN A 165 -17.93 -19.66 10.54
CA GLN A 165 -17.90 -19.17 11.91
C GLN A 165 -17.87 -17.65 11.89
N ASP A 166 -18.72 -17.01 12.70
CA ASP A 166 -18.76 -15.56 12.87
C ASP A 166 -18.09 -15.18 14.19
N ILE A 167 -16.78 -14.94 14.14
CA ILE A 167 -16.02 -14.45 15.29
C ILE A 167 -16.21 -12.94 15.37
N ASN A 168 -16.60 -12.44 16.54
CA ASN A 168 -16.76 -11.01 16.76
C ASN A 168 -15.43 -10.25 16.51
N ALA A 169 -15.46 -9.29 15.59
CA ALA A 169 -14.26 -8.55 15.18
C ALA A 169 -13.55 -7.84 16.35
N LYS A 170 -14.29 -7.29 17.31
CA LYS A 170 -13.71 -6.63 18.49
C LYS A 170 -12.97 -7.64 19.35
N GLN A 171 -13.60 -8.75 19.71
CA GLN A 171 -12.96 -9.80 20.51
C GLN A 171 -11.70 -10.35 19.82
N LEU A 172 -11.76 -10.58 18.50
CA LEU A 172 -10.61 -11.05 17.74
C LEU A 172 -9.49 -10.01 17.69
N SER A 173 -9.81 -8.73 17.53
CA SER A 173 -8.82 -7.65 17.52
C SER A 173 -8.07 -7.52 18.83
N GLU A 174 -8.76 -7.59 19.98
CA GLU A 174 -8.18 -7.56 21.32
C GLU A 174 -7.25 -8.77 21.52
N TRP A 175 -7.68 -9.95 21.05
CA TRP A 175 -6.89 -11.16 21.08
C TRP A 175 -5.60 -11.03 20.27
N ILE A 176 -5.68 -10.62 18.99
CA ILE A 176 -4.52 -10.46 18.11
C ILE A 176 -3.57 -9.39 18.65
N ALA A 177 -4.09 -8.25 19.10
CA ALA A 177 -3.28 -7.19 19.69
C ALA A 177 -2.52 -7.68 20.94
N SER A 178 -3.16 -8.50 21.80
CA SER A 178 -2.50 -9.08 22.98
C SER A 178 -1.34 -10.03 22.60
N LEU A 179 -1.50 -10.81 21.54
CA LEU A 179 -0.46 -11.69 21.01
C LEU A 179 0.70 -10.87 20.45
N LEU A 180 0.41 -9.86 19.62
CA LEU A 180 1.44 -8.98 19.07
C LEU A 180 2.21 -8.27 20.19
N ASN A 181 1.52 -7.75 21.21
CA ASN A 181 2.16 -7.12 22.36
C ASN A 181 3.07 -8.09 23.14
N THR A 182 2.74 -9.38 23.16
CA THR A 182 3.60 -10.40 23.76
C THR A 182 4.85 -10.64 22.92
N ILE A 183 4.71 -10.71 21.60
CA ILE A 183 5.84 -10.84 20.66
C ILE A 183 6.78 -9.63 20.77
N VAL A 184 6.22 -8.42 20.81
CA VAL A 184 6.98 -7.16 20.93
C VAL A 184 7.86 -7.12 22.18
N LYS A 185 7.41 -7.70 23.31
CA LYS A 185 8.23 -7.78 24.54
C LYS A 185 9.49 -8.63 24.33
N GLU A 186 9.36 -9.74 23.61
CA GLU A 186 10.45 -10.70 23.38
C GLU A 186 11.36 -10.32 22.19
N ILE A 187 10.82 -9.60 21.21
CA ILE A 187 11.51 -9.32 19.94
C ILE A 187 12.73 -8.42 20.13
N ARG A 188 12.79 -7.60 21.19
CA ARG A 188 13.94 -6.74 21.52
C ARG A 188 15.25 -7.51 21.65
N ASN A 189 15.17 -8.79 22.02
CA ASN A 189 16.35 -9.66 22.19
C ASN A 189 16.65 -10.49 20.94
N LYS A 190 15.97 -10.24 19.82
CA LYS A 190 16.13 -10.94 18.54
C LYS A 190 16.81 -10.04 17.52
N LYS A 191 17.31 -10.65 16.45
CA LYS A 191 17.72 -9.92 15.24
C LYS A 191 16.55 -9.92 14.26
N PRO A 192 16.28 -8.82 13.54
CA PRO A 192 15.22 -8.78 12.55
C PRO A 192 15.52 -9.79 11.44
N LEU A 193 14.50 -10.55 11.03
CA LEU A 193 14.65 -11.59 10.01
C LEU A 193 14.52 -10.95 8.63
N ILE A 194 13.55 -10.06 8.47
CA ILE A 194 13.27 -9.38 7.22
C ILE A 194 13.95 -8.02 7.26
N GLN A 195 15.20 -8.03 6.83
CA GLN A 195 15.92 -6.82 6.44
C GLN A 195 15.43 -6.46 5.04
N LYS A 196 14.25 -5.86 4.94
CA LYS A 196 13.94 -5.10 3.71
C LYS A 196 15.03 -4.04 3.63
N GLU A 197 15.85 -4.08 2.57
CA GLU A 197 16.54 -2.87 2.12
C GLU A 197 15.45 -1.80 2.09
N GLN A 198 15.46 -0.85 3.01
CA GLN A 198 14.49 0.24 2.99
C GLN A 198 14.54 0.80 1.57
N GLU A 199 13.44 0.77 0.82
CA GLU A 199 13.32 1.61 -0.36
C GLU A 199 13.39 3.04 0.16
N ILE A 200 14.59 3.60 0.07
CA ILE A 200 14.86 4.95 0.53
C ILE A 200 14.01 5.86 -0.36
N THR A 201 13.08 6.61 0.21
CA THR A 201 12.29 7.56 -0.56
C THR A 201 13.12 8.79 -0.92
N TRP A 202 12.68 9.55 -1.93
CA TRP A 202 13.40 10.76 -2.31
C TRP A 202 13.34 11.81 -1.19
N GLU A 203 12.25 11.90 -0.42
CA GLU A 203 12.11 12.80 0.73
C GLU A 203 13.16 12.48 1.80
N GLN A 204 13.36 11.19 2.10
CA GLN A 204 14.34 10.72 3.07
C GLN A 204 15.76 11.06 2.61
N LEU A 205 16.07 10.91 1.33
CA LEU A 205 17.36 11.27 0.74
C LEU A 205 17.61 12.78 0.76
N ILE A 206 16.60 13.59 0.47
CA ILE A 206 16.73 15.05 0.54
C ILE A 206 17.11 15.46 1.97
N ILE A 207 16.48 14.88 2.99
CA ILE A 207 16.80 15.17 4.40
C ILE A 207 18.24 14.75 4.74
N ASP A 208 18.64 13.52 4.39
CA ASP A 208 20.01 13.01 4.65
C ASP A 208 21.09 13.86 3.95
N ILE A 209 20.85 14.26 2.70
CA ILE A 209 21.76 15.15 1.97
C ILE A 209 21.83 16.52 2.64
N GLN A 210 20.68 17.08 3.04
CA GLN A 210 20.60 18.38 3.71
C GLN A 210 21.39 18.38 5.02
N ASP A 211 21.20 17.36 5.87
CA ASP A 211 21.88 17.25 7.15
C ASP A 211 23.40 17.15 6.97
N LYS A 212 23.86 16.33 6.01
CA LYS A 212 25.28 16.23 5.65
C LYS A 212 25.87 17.53 5.11
N ILE A 213 25.08 18.32 4.39
CA ILE A 213 25.51 19.65 3.92
C ILE A 213 25.69 20.61 5.09
N ILE A 214 24.80 20.56 6.08
CA ILE A 214 24.89 21.39 7.27
C ILE A 214 26.08 20.97 8.15
N GLU A 215 26.31 19.67 8.30
CA GLU A 215 27.39 19.11 9.11
C GLU A 215 28.78 19.41 8.56
N MET A 216 28.96 19.43 7.23
CA MET A 216 30.29 19.62 6.63
C MET A 216 30.87 21.03 6.82
N LYS A 217 30.05 22.03 7.19
CA LYS A 217 30.46 23.43 7.43
C LYS A 217 31.42 24.00 6.36
N SER A 218 31.21 23.65 5.10
CA SER A 218 32.07 24.08 3.99
C SER A 218 31.70 25.48 3.49
N ASP A 219 32.63 26.21 2.87
CA ASP A 219 32.34 27.54 2.31
C ASP A 219 31.23 27.54 1.24
N ASN A 220 30.93 26.36 0.67
CA ASN A 220 29.92 26.18 -0.38
C ASN A 220 28.58 25.61 0.13
N HIS A 221 28.42 25.38 1.44
CA HIS A 221 27.22 24.73 1.98
C HIS A 221 25.91 25.41 1.57
N LEU A 222 25.85 26.76 1.57
CA LEU A 222 24.65 27.51 1.15
C LEU A 222 24.26 27.21 -0.31
N LYS A 223 25.24 27.17 -1.22
CA LYS A 223 24.99 26.86 -2.64
C LYS A 223 24.54 25.41 -2.84
N LEU A 224 25.06 24.49 -2.04
CA LEU A 224 24.63 23.09 -2.06
C LEU A 224 23.18 22.94 -1.55
N LEU A 225 22.80 23.68 -0.50
CA LEU A 225 21.42 23.69 0.01
C LEU A 225 20.45 24.30 -1.02
N GLU A 226 20.83 25.39 -1.67
CA GLU A 226 20.03 25.99 -2.75
C GLU A 226 19.85 25.01 -3.92
N ALA A 227 20.93 24.36 -4.37
CA ALA A 227 20.87 23.36 -5.41
C ALA A 227 19.95 22.18 -5.05
N LEU A 228 20.04 21.69 -3.81
CA LEU A 228 19.17 20.62 -3.30
C LEU A 228 17.69 21.03 -3.26
N GLN A 229 17.41 22.27 -2.86
CA GLN A 229 16.05 22.81 -2.81
C GLN A 229 15.45 22.93 -4.21
N ILE A 230 16.25 23.28 -5.23
CA ILE A 230 15.79 23.30 -6.62
C ILE A 230 15.43 21.88 -7.07
N VAL A 231 16.28 20.88 -6.82
CA VAL A 231 15.98 19.47 -7.13
C VAL A 231 14.67 19.03 -6.45
N LYS A 232 14.49 19.38 -5.17
CA LYS A 232 13.25 19.10 -4.43
C LYS A 232 12.02 19.71 -5.11
N ASN A 233 12.10 20.96 -5.54
CA ASN A 233 10.97 21.65 -6.18
C ASN A 233 10.58 20.99 -7.50
N GLU A 234 11.56 20.58 -8.31
CA GLU A 234 11.35 19.89 -9.60
C GLU A 234 10.69 18.51 -9.42
N ILE A 235 11.07 17.77 -8.37
CA ILE A 235 10.43 16.50 -8.01
C ILE A 235 8.94 16.70 -7.67
N VAL A 236 8.58 17.80 -7.01
CA VAL A 236 7.21 18.06 -6.53
C VAL A 236 6.29 18.63 -7.62
N HIS A 237 6.82 19.38 -8.61
CA HIS A 237 6.01 20.19 -9.54
C HIS A 237 6.11 19.75 -11.01
N ASP A 238 6.06 18.44 -11.28
CA ASP A 238 5.83 17.82 -12.61
C ASP A 238 7.00 17.64 -13.59
N SER A 239 8.23 17.45 -13.11
CA SER A 239 9.22 16.63 -13.86
C SER A 239 10.37 16.21 -12.94
N ALA A 240 10.20 15.07 -12.29
CA ALA A 240 11.20 14.54 -11.35
C ALA A 240 12.59 14.34 -11.98
N TYR A 241 12.70 14.29 -13.30
CA TYR A 241 13.97 14.26 -14.02
C TYR A 241 14.04 15.28 -15.17
N SER A 242 13.71 16.54 -14.88
CA SER A 242 13.89 17.65 -15.81
C SER A 242 15.37 17.93 -16.11
N LEU A 243 15.65 18.65 -17.20
CA LEU A 243 17.00 19.16 -17.50
C LEU A 243 17.57 20.00 -16.34
N THR A 244 16.69 20.73 -15.63
CA THR A 244 17.03 21.50 -14.44
C THR A 244 17.47 20.57 -13.32
N ALA A 245 16.66 19.56 -12.99
CA ALA A 245 16.97 18.58 -11.94
C ALA A 245 18.28 17.83 -12.27
N GLU A 246 18.47 17.40 -13.52
CA GLU A 246 19.69 16.71 -13.95
C GLU A 246 20.95 17.59 -13.78
N ALA A 247 20.87 18.87 -14.16
CA ALA A 247 22.00 19.80 -14.02
C ALA A 247 22.39 20.02 -12.55
N PHE A 248 21.41 20.20 -11.66
CA PHE A 248 21.68 20.38 -10.23
C PHE A 248 22.12 19.08 -9.54
N LEU A 249 21.60 17.92 -9.92
CA LEU A 249 22.10 16.62 -9.48
C LEU A 249 23.57 16.42 -9.92
N TYR A 250 23.94 16.83 -11.14
CA TYR A 250 25.34 16.80 -11.59
C TYR A 250 26.24 17.70 -10.76
N TYR A 251 25.77 18.91 -10.41
CA TYR A 251 26.49 19.81 -9.52
C TYR A 251 26.70 19.20 -8.13
N LEU A 252 25.64 18.68 -7.50
CA LEU A 252 25.67 18.06 -6.17
C LEU A 252 26.58 16.82 -6.12
N LYS A 253 26.63 16.02 -7.20
CA LYS A 253 27.51 14.83 -7.30
C LYS A 253 29.00 15.16 -7.18
N ARG A 254 29.43 16.41 -7.40
CA ARG A 254 30.84 16.79 -7.27
C ARG A 254 31.30 16.84 -5.82
N GLU A 255 30.38 16.91 -4.87
CA GLU A 255 30.69 16.96 -3.45
C GLU A 255 30.82 15.56 -2.86
N LYS A 256 32.01 15.25 -2.31
CA LYS A 256 32.38 13.88 -1.94
C LYS A 256 31.57 13.36 -0.76
N THR A 257 31.18 14.23 0.17
CA THR A 257 30.48 13.88 1.42
C THR A 257 29.04 13.41 1.19
N ILE A 258 28.42 13.85 0.10
CA ILE A 258 27.02 13.54 -0.27
C ILE A 258 26.91 12.71 -1.55
N HIS A 259 28.02 12.37 -2.19
CA HIS A 259 28.06 11.74 -3.51
C HIS A 259 27.16 10.48 -3.62
N SER A 260 27.25 9.58 -2.64
CA SER A 260 26.48 8.33 -2.66
C SER A 260 24.97 8.57 -2.55
N GLN A 261 24.55 9.50 -1.69
CA GLN A 261 23.15 9.88 -1.53
C GLN A 261 22.62 10.53 -2.81
N VAL A 262 23.39 11.43 -3.42
CA VAL A 262 22.97 12.12 -4.64
C VAL A 262 22.83 11.13 -5.81
N LEU A 263 23.69 10.11 -5.90
CA LEU A 263 23.52 9.02 -6.87
C LEU A 263 22.24 8.20 -6.66
N MET A 264 21.87 7.95 -5.39
CA MET A 264 20.60 7.25 -5.08
C MET A 264 19.40 8.12 -5.44
N LEU A 265 19.44 9.41 -5.08
CA LEU A 265 18.41 10.38 -5.42
C LEU A 265 18.22 10.51 -6.94
N GLU A 266 19.31 10.56 -7.71
CA GLU A 266 19.27 10.60 -9.17
C GLU A 266 18.59 9.36 -9.77
N ARG A 267 18.84 8.16 -9.22
CA ARG A 267 18.16 6.94 -9.69
C ARG A 267 16.65 7.00 -9.47
N LEU A 268 16.22 7.46 -8.29
CA LEU A 268 14.80 7.64 -7.97
C LEU A 268 14.14 8.68 -8.87
N CYS A 269 14.82 9.81 -9.09
CA CYS A 269 14.35 10.86 -9.99
C CYS A 269 14.09 10.31 -11.41
N LYS A 270 15.01 9.50 -11.95
CA LYS A 270 14.85 8.83 -13.25
C LYS A 270 13.67 7.85 -13.30
N GLN A 271 13.39 7.15 -12.21
CA GLN A 271 12.24 6.24 -12.12
C GLN A 271 10.93 7.02 -12.09
N LEU A 272 10.89 8.15 -11.39
CA LEU A 272 9.72 9.02 -11.31
C LEU A 272 9.45 9.80 -12.60
N GLY A 273 10.50 10.19 -13.35
CA GLY A 273 10.38 10.92 -14.62
C GLY A 273 10.15 10.06 -15.86
N GLY A 274 10.10 8.72 -15.72
CA GLY A 274 9.84 7.77 -16.81
C GLY A 274 8.38 7.33 -16.94
N GLN A 275 7.46 7.97 -16.23
CA GLN A 275 6.00 7.76 -16.28
C GLN A 275 5.31 8.82 -17.14
#